data_AF-A0A382W0D6-F1
#
_entry.id   AF-A0A382W0D6-F1
#
_cell.length_a   1.000
_cell.length_b   1.000
_cell.length_c   1.000
_cell.angle_alpha   90.00
_cell.angle_beta   90.00
_cell.angle_gamma   90.00
#
_symmetry.space_group_name_H-M   'P 1'
#
loop_
_entity.id
_entity.type
_entity.pdbx_description
1 polymer ?
#
loop_
_entity_poly.entity_id
_entity_poly.type
_entity_poly.pdbx_seq_one_letter_code
_entity_poly.pdbx_strand_id
1 'polypeptide(L)'
;MLNQTYIETEAKLVFTFGSMLNKESLEFSQFYGNPSITMPDLVQVLKEVKLTGQELQLNERTPDGGLRHVGGLRNITELSHTMIGEKRLDNIKFCIETVLEENVNGDFVETGIWRGGACIFMRGILKAYDVKDRIVWAADSFDGVPAPSLPQDTDFDISKSKLPVLAVPIEEVKELFQRYGLLDNQVQFLEGWFKDTLE
;
A
#
# COMPACT_ATOMS: atom_id res chain seq x y z
N MET A 1 4.93 -0.67 9.06
CA MET A 1 3.88 -0.50 8.02
C MET A 1 4.40 -0.70 6.61
N LEU A 2 5.62 -0.25 6.26
CA LEU A 2 6.18 -0.35 4.90
C LEU A 2 7.09 -1.58 4.65
N ASN A 3 7.19 -2.51 5.62
CA ASN A 3 8.04 -3.69 5.56
C ASN A 3 9.55 -3.43 5.32
N GLN A 4 10.12 -2.34 5.85
CA GLN A 4 11.53 -1.98 5.63
C GLN A 4 12.53 -2.97 6.27
N THR A 5 12.15 -3.65 7.36
CA THR A 5 13.03 -4.57 8.11
C THR A 5 13.48 -5.79 7.30
N TYR A 6 12.65 -6.24 6.35
CA TYR A 6 12.89 -7.47 5.57
C TYR A 6 13.14 -7.20 4.09
N ILE A 7 13.65 -6.01 3.76
CA ILE A 7 13.78 -5.55 2.37
C ILE A 7 14.69 -6.44 1.50
N GLU A 8 15.71 -7.07 2.08
CA GLU A 8 16.56 -8.01 1.35
C GLU A 8 15.80 -9.29 1.01
N THR A 9 14.99 -9.81 1.94
CA THR A 9 14.12 -10.96 1.68
C THR A 9 13.09 -10.63 0.61
N GLU A 10 12.52 -9.43 0.67
CA GLU A 10 11.60 -8.91 -0.34
C GLU A 10 12.26 -8.86 -1.73
N ALA A 11 13.50 -8.33 -1.82
CA ALA A 11 14.28 -8.31 -3.05
C ALA A 11 14.52 -9.71 -3.63
N LYS A 12 14.82 -10.70 -2.77
CA LYS A 12 15.02 -12.10 -3.18
C LYS A 12 13.75 -12.71 -3.75
N LEU A 13 12.59 -12.42 -3.15
CA LEU A 13 11.30 -12.88 -3.66
C LEU A 13 10.97 -12.22 -5.01
N VAL A 14 11.13 -10.90 -5.12
CA VAL A 14 10.95 -10.15 -6.38
C VAL A 14 11.82 -10.74 -7.49
N PHE A 15 13.11 -10.97 -7.20
CA PHE A 15 14.05 -11.59 -8.14
C PHE A 15 13.58 -12.98 -8.58
N THR A 16 13.21 -13.83 -7.61
CA THR A 16 12.72 -15.19 -7.87
C THR A 16 11.48 -15.18 -8.77
N PHE A 17 10.49 -14.35 -8.45
CA PHE A 17 9.26 -14.25 -9.26
C PHE A 17 9.55 -13.69 -10.66
N GLY A 18 10.45 -12.71 -10.78
CA GLY A 18 10.88 -12.17 -12.06
C GLY A 18 11.56 -13.22 -12.95
N SER A 19 12.47 -14.02 -12.40
CA SER A 19 13.13 -15.11 -13.14
C SER A 19 12.15 -16.21 -13.52
N MET A 20 11.25 -16.60 -12.62
CA MET A 20 10.20 -17.58 -12.93
C MET A 20 9.28 -17.10 -14.05
N LEU A 21 8.85 -15.84 -14.00
CA LEU A 21 8.02 -15.21 -15.03
C LEU A 21 8.70 -15.27 -16.40
N ASN A 22 10.01 -15.05 -16.44
CA ASN A 22 10.79 -15.02 -17.67
C ASN A 22 11.43 -16.37 -18.04
N LYS A 23 11.12 -17.45 -17.29
CA LYS A 23 11.69 -18.79 -17.46
C LYS A 23 13.23 -18.82 -17.44
N GLU A 24 13.83 -17.92 -16.67
CA GLU A 24 15.27 -17.84 -16.46
C GLU A 24 15.70 -18.84 -15.38
N SER A 25 16.84 -19.51 -15.56
CA SER A 25 17.39 -20.43 -14.56
C SER A 25 17.93 -19.65 -13.36
N LEU A 26 17.55 -20.08 -12.16
CA LEU A 26 18.04 -19.52 -10.91
C LEU A 26 19.27 -20.30 -10.42
N GLU A 27 20.36 -19.58 -10.19
CA GLU A 27 21.60 -20.07 -9.59
C GLU A 27 21.70 -19.51 -8.17
N PHE A 28 22.09 -20.35 -7.20
CA PHE A 28 22.17 -19.91 -5.80
C PHE A 28 23.13 -18.72 -5.61
N SER A 29 24.21 -18.66 -6.41
CA SER A 29 25.17 -17.55 -6.41
C SER A 29 24.54 -16.19 -6.70
N GLN A 30 23.45 -16.13 -7.48
CA GLN A 30 22.76 -14.88 -7.81
C GLN A 30 22.13 -14.19 -6.60
N PHE A 31 21.84 -14.94 -5.53
CA PHE A 31 21.32 -14.39 -4.28
C PHE A 31 22.41 -13.80 -3.37
N TYR A 32 23.70 -13.99 -3.71
CA TYR A 32 24.85 -13.60 -2.87
C TYR A 32 26.00 -12.90 -3.65
N GLY A 33 25.98 -12.79 -5.01
CA GLY A 33 26.93 -11.97 -5.80
C GLY A 33 27.08 -12.31 -7.32
N ASN A 34 26.97 -11.25 -8.16
CA ASN A 34 27.00 -10.97 -9.66
C ASN A 34 27.56 -11.99 -10.73
N PRO A 35 27.17 -11.93 -12.05
CA PRO A 35 26.52 -10.80 -12.74
C PRO A 35 25.40 -11.00 -13.79
N SER A 36 24.30 -10.22 -13.63
CA SER A 36 23.58 -9.50 -14.73
C SER A 36 22.56 -8.47 -14.20
N ILE A 37 22.03 -8.63 -12.98
CA ILE A 37 21.35 -7.62 -12.15
C ILE A 37 21.83 -7.88 -10.72
N THR A 38 22.39 -6.89 -10.01
CA THR A 38 22.84 -7.16 -8.64
C THR A 38 21.62 -7.13 -7.71
N MET A 39 21.51 -8.08 -6.78
CA MET A 39 20.58 -7.99 -5.64
C MET A 39 20.62 -6.60 -4.94
N PRO A 40 21.80 -5.95 -4.79
CA PRO A 40 21.91 -4.54 -4.42
C PRO A 40 21.05 -3.54 -5.20
N ASP A 41 20.88 -3.71 -6.52
CA ASP A 41 20.08 -2.80 -7.36
C ASP A 41 18.58 -2.93 -7.05
N LEU A 42 18.09 -4.16 -6.86
CA LEU A 42 16.69 -4.42 -6.47
C LEU A 42 16.37 -3.91 -5.07
N VAL A 43 17.31 -4.06 -4.13
CA VAL A 43 17.15 -3.49 -2.79
C VAL A 43 17.03 -1.97 -2.88
N GLN A 44 17.84 -1.31 -3.72
CA GLN A 44 17.75 0.14 -3.90
C GLN A 44 16.42 0.57 -4.54
N VAL A 45 15.93 -0.16 -5.55
CA VAL A 45 14.61 0.08 -6.15
C VAL A 45 13.50 -0.06 -5.10
N LEU A 46 13.54 -1.12 -4.29
CA LEU A 46 12.55 -1.33 -3.24
C LEU A 46 12.58 -0.23 -2.16
N LYS A 47 13.77 0.30 -1.84
CA LYS A 47 13.90 1.44 -0.94
C LYS A 47 13.21 2.68 -1.52
N GLU A 48 13.44 2.96 -2.81
CA GLU A 48 12.82 4.10 -3.48
C GLU A 48 11.29 3.95 -3.58
N VAL A 49 10.81 2.75 -3.91
CA VAL A 49 9.39 2.39 -3.90
C VAL A 49 8.78 2.64 -2.53
N LYS A 50 9.42 2.20 -1.44
CA LYS A 50 8.92 2.43 -0.08
C LYS A 50 9.03 3.88 0.37
N LEU A 51 10.00 4.63 -0.13
CA LEU A 51 10.16 6.06 0.16
C LEU A 51 9.07 6.90 -0.52
N THR A 52 8.77 6.59 -1.78
CA THR A 52 7.89 7.39 -2.65
C THR A 52 6.45 6.87 -2.70
N GLY A 53 6.27 5.58 -2.44
CA GLY A 53 5.05 4.80 -2.70
C GLY A 53 4.75 4.66 -4.20
N GLN A 54 5.80 4.62 -5.03
CA GLN A 54 5.68 4.18 -6.43
C GLN A 54 5.39 2.69 -6.51
N GLU A 55 4.84 2.24 -7.63
CA GLU A 55 4.59 0.82 -7.85
C GLU A 55 5.86 0.10 -8.32
N LEU A 56 6.08 -1.11 -7.79
CA LEU A 56 6.99 -2.07 -8.39
C LEU A 56 6.22 -2.98 -9.33
N GLN A 57 6.68 -3.03 -10.58
CA GLN A 57 6.04 -3.79 -11.65
C GLN A 57 6.99 -4.86 -12.19
N LEU A 58 6.52 -6.10 -12.21
CA LEU A 58 7.21 -7.19 -12.91
C LEU A 58 6.82 -7.20 -14.39
N ASN A 59 7.82 -7.44 -15.23
CA ASN A 59 7.68 -7.50 -16.68
C ASN A 59 8.05 -8.88 -17.20
N GLU A 60 7.28 -9.34 -18.18
CA GLU A 60 7.56 -10.52 -18.98
C GLU A 60 8.23 -10.11 -20.29
N ARG A 61 9.29 -10.82 -20.70
CA ARG A 61 9.87 -10.67 -22.04
C ARG A 61 8.95 -11.28 -23.08
N THR A 62 8.59 -10.48 -24.07
CA THR A 62 7.83 -10.94 -25.22
C THR A 62 8.74 -11.64 -26.23
N PRO A 63 8.21 -12.52 -27.10
CA PRO A 63 9.01 -13.28 -28.07
C PRO A 63 9.84 -12.42 -29.04
N ASP A 64 9.43 -11.17 -29.27
CA ASP A 64 10.11 -10.17 -30.10
C ASP A 64 11.18 -9.37 -29.33
N GLY A 65 11.44 -9.72 -28.06
CA GLY A 65 12.42 -9.05 -27.20
C GLY A 65 11.90 -7.81 -26.47
N GLY A 66 10.62 -7.48 -26.64
CA GLY A 66 9.95 -6.43 -25.87
C GLY A 66 9.71 -6.80 -24.40
N LEU A 67 9.15 -5.85 -23.65
CA LEU A 67 8.71 -6.04 -22.27
C LEU A 67 7.21 -5.78 -22.16
N ARG A 68 6.49 -6.71 -21.55
CA ARG A 68 5.06 -6.60 -21.27
C ARG A 68 4.83 -6.59 -19.77
N HIS A 69 4.05 -5.62 -19.31
CA HIS A 69 3.66 -5.53 -17.90
C HIS A 69 2.68 -6.64 -17.52
N VAL A 70 2.89 -7.23 -16.33
CA VAL A 70 1.97 -8.21 -15.74
C VAL A 70 1.26 -7.58 -14.55
N GLY A 71 0.09 -6.99 -14.79
CA GLY A 71 -0.69 -6.24 -13.77
C GLY A 71 -0.99 -7.03 -12.49
N GLY A 72 -1.24 -8.34 -12.60
CA GLY A 72 -1.50 -9.21 -11.45
C GLY A 72 -0.29 -9.44 -10.53
N LEU A 73 0.91 -9.00 -10.93
CA LEU A 73 2.13 -9.07 -10.12
C LEU A 73 2.60 -7.68 -9.68
N ARG A 74 1.75 -6.66 -9.80
CA ARG A 74 1.97 -5.35 -9.19
C ARG A 74 2.20 -5.55 -7.69
N ASN A 75 3.33 -5.05 -7.19
CA ASN A 75 3.63 -5.08 -5.76
C ASN A 75 3.47 -6.49 -5.14
N ILE A 76 3.85 -7.54 -5.87
CA ILE A 76 3.57 -8.95 -5.50
C ILE A 76 4.12 -9.34 -4.11
N THR A 77 5.15 -8.64 -3.65
CA THR A 77 5.77 -8.84 -2.33
C THR A 77 5.39 -7.76 -1.32
N GLU A 78 4.35 -6.96 -1.61
CA GLU A 78 3.92 -5.90 -0.72
C GLU A 78 3.16 -6.50 0.46
N LEU A 79 3.94 -6.86 1.48
CA LEU A 79 3.49 -7.22 2.82
C LEU A 79 3.24 -5.95 3.68
N SER A 80 3.27 -4.77 3.06
CA SER A 80 3.00 -3.49 3.69
C SER A 80 1.52 -3.34 4.02
N HIS A 81 1.21 -2.58 5.07
CA HIS A 81 -0.18 -2.22 5.41
C HIS A 81 -0.62 -0.91 4.75
N THR A 82 0.28 -0.20 4.07
CA THR A 82 -0.01 0.98 3.24
C THR A 82 0.95 1.04 2.05
N MET A 83 0.49 1.61 0.94
CA MET A 83 1.24 1.78 -0.30
C MET A 83 1.67 3.24 -0.56
N ILE A 84 1.38 4.17 0.37
CA ILE A 84 1.65 5.60 0.15
C ILE A 84 3.13 5.98 0.31
N GLY A 85 3.93 5.10 0.90
CA GLY A 85 5.35 5.34 1.16
C GLY A 85 5.62 6.39 2.23
N GLU A 86 6.89 6.52 2.59
CA GLU A 86 7.36 7.30 3.74
C GLU A 86 7.09 8.80 3.59
N LYS A 87 7.35 9.39 2.42
CA LYS A 87 7.14 10.83 2.19
C LYS A 87 5.69 11.27 2.41
N ARG A 88 4.71 10.43 2.04
CA ARG A 88 3.29 10.73 2.26
C ARG A 88 2.87 10.46 3.71
N LEU A 89 3.49 9.49 4.40
CA LEU A 89 3.31 9.34 5.84
C LEU A 89 3.86 10.56 6.60
N ASP A 90 5.04 11.06 6.24
CA ASP A 90 5.59 12.29 6.83
C ASP A 90 4.67 13.49 6.61
N ASN A 91 4.05 13.58 5.43
CA ASN A 91 3.04 14.60 5.16
C ASN A 91 1.80 14.46 6.06
N ILE A 92 1.28 13.25 6.25
CA ILE A 92 0.17 12.99 7.20
C ILE A 92 0.56 13.44 8.61
N LYS A 93 1.76 13.06 9.07
CA LYS A 93 2.27 13.46 10.38
C LYS A 93 2.33 14.98 10.50
N PHE A 94 2.94 15.65 9.52
CA PHE A 94 3.02 17.10 9.48
C PHE A 94 1.64 17.76 9.58
N CYS A 95 0.67 17.34 8.75
CA CYS A 95 -0.67 17.91 8.77
C CYS A 95 -1.38 17.71 10.11
N ILE A 96 -1.27 16.53 10.72
CA ILE A 96 -1.86 16.25 12.04
C ILE A 96 -1.20 17.12 13.11
N GLU A 97 0.14 17.19 13.14
CA GLU A 97 0.87 18.01 14.10
C GLU A 97 0.48 19.49 13.99
N THR A 98 0.35 20.02 12.77
CA THR A 98 -0.14 21.39 12.54
C THR A 98 -1.56 21.59 13.05
N VAL A 99 -2.49 20.67 12.75
CA VAL A 99 -3.88 20.75 13.24
C VAL A 99 -3.94 20.78 14.77
N LEU A 100 -3.08 20.00 15.44
CA LEU A 100 -3.01 19.97 16.90
C LEU A 100 -2.37 21.25 17.46
N GLU A 101 -1.27 21.73 16.87
CA GLU A 101 -0.56 22.95 17.30
C GLU A 101 -1.44 24.20 17.16
N GLU A 102 -2.14 24.32 16.03
CA GLU A 102 -3.01 25.46 15.72
C GLU A 102 -4.41 25.34 16.35
N ASN A 103 -4.70 24.24 17.05
CA ASN A 103 -6.01 23.95 17.64
C ASN A 103 -7.16 24.01 16.61
N VAL A 104 -6.91 23.51 15.40
CA VAL A 104 -7.96 23.40 14.37
C VAL A 104 -8.96 22.34 14.81
N ASN A 105 -10.25 22.69 14.87
CA ASN A 105 -11.31 21.77 15.29
C ASN A 105 -11.61 20.72 14.20
N GLY A 106 -11.92 19.48 14.62
CA GLY A 106 -12.40 18.43 13.72
C GLY A 106 -11.68 17.09 13.87
N ASP A 107 -12.20 16.11 13.15
CA ASP A 107 -11.67 14.75 13.07
C ASP A 107 -10.73 14.57 11.87
N PHE A 108 -10.18 13.37 11.71
CA PHE A 108 -9.38 12.97 10.55
C PHE A 108 -10.12 11.91 9.75
N VAL A 109 -9.98 11.93 8.42
CA VAL A 109 -10.61 10.94 7.53
C VAL A 109 -9.68 10.55 6.40
N GLU A 110 -9.70 9.28 6.01
CA GLU A 110 -9.15 8.79 4.75
C GLU A 110 -10.26 8.10 3.95
N THR A 111 -10.37 8.43 2.66
CA THR A 111 -11.39 7.89 1.74
C THR A 111 -10.72 7.00 0.70
N GLY A 112 -10.77 5.69 0.95
CA GLY A 112 -9.98 4.69 0.22
C GLY A 112 -8.72 4.35 1.01
N ILE A 113 -8.85 3.39 1.93
CA ILE A 113 -7.85 3.07 2.94
C ILE A 113 -7.07 1.80 2.62
N TRP A 114 -7.56 0.97 1.70
CA TRP A 114 -6.98 -0.35 1.39
C TRP A 114 -6.82 -1.20 2.66
N ARG A 115 -5.58 -1.54 3.06
CA ARG A 115 -5.27 -2.27 4.31
C ARG A 115 -5.31 -1.40 5.56
N GLY A 116 -5.61 -0.11 5.43
CA GLY A 116 -5.81 0.82 6.55
C GLY A 116 -4.53 1.36 7.19
N GLY A 117 -3.34 1.12 6.62
CA GLY A 117 -2.07 1.52 7.26
C GLY A 117 -1.93 3.02 7.47
N ALA A 118 -2.46 3.87 6.58
CA ALA A 118 -2.44 5.31 6.80
C ALA A 118 -3.38 5.73 7.94
N CYS A 119 -4.63 5.24 8.00
CA CYS A 119 -5.48 5.41 9.20
C CYS A 119 -4.85 4.89 10.50
N ILE A 120 -4.21 3.71 10.49
CA ILE A 120 -3.48 3.16 11.65
C ILE A 120 -2.40 4.14 12.12
N PHE A 121 -1.69 4.77 11.18
CA PHE A 121 -0.68 5.78 11.47
C PHE A 121 -1.27 7.03 12.09
N MET A 122 -2.36 7.57 11.50
CA MET A 122 -3.07 8.71 12.06
C MET A 122 -3.50 8.44 13.50
N ARG A 123 -4.10 7.27 13.75
CA ARG A 123 -4.51 6.86 15.10
C ARG A 123 -3.31 6.74 16.04
N GLY A 124 -2.19 6.21 15.55
CA GLY A 124 -0.93 6.10 16.30
C GLY A 124 -0.37 7.47 16.71
N ILE A 125 -0.43 8.47 15.83
CA ILE A 125 -0.02 9.85 16.14
C ILE A 125 -0.90 10.41 17.27
N LEU A 126 -2.24 10.31 17.15
CA LEU A 126 -3.13 10.80 18.22
C LEU A 126 -2.84 10.14 19.57
N LYS A 127 -2.55 8.82 19.58
CA LYS A 127 -2.17 8.10 20.80
C LYS A 127 -0.86 8.62 21.39
N ALA A 128 0.14 8.89 20.54
CA ALA A 128 1.45 9.38 20.98
C ALA A 128 1.38 10.77 21.63
N TYR A 129 0.45 11.61 21.18
CA TYR A 129 0.19 12.95 21.73
C TYR A 129 -0.90 12.97 22.83
N ASP A 130 -1.39 11.80 23.27
CA ASP A 130 -2.49 11.64 24.23
C ASP A 130 -3.79 12.40 23.86
N VAL A 131 -4.06 12.54 22.55
CA VAL A 131 -5.27 13.20 22.03
C VAL A 131 -6.45 12.23 22.10
N LYS A 132 -7.49 12.60 22.85
CA LYS A 132 -8.64 11.74 23.21
C LYS A 132 -9.98 12.21 22.67
N ASP A 133 -10.03 13.40 22.09
CA ASP A 133 -11.24 14.13 21.69
C ASP A 133 -11.43 14.19 20.16
N ARG A 134 -10.71 13.35 19.41
CA ARG A 134 -10.77 13.28 17.94
C ARG A 134 -10.87 11.84 17.47
N ILE A 135 -11.54 11.66 16.34
CA ILE A 135 -11.78 10.37 15.68
C ILE A 135 -10.96 10.28 14.39
N VAL A 136 -10.52 9.08 14.07
CA VAL A 136 -10.04 8.69 12.73
C VAL A 136 -11.14 7.92 12.03
N TRP A 137 -11.70 8.52 10.98
CA TRP A 137 -12.69 7.92 10.11
C TRP A 137 -12.00 7.15 8.97
N ALA A 138 -12.23 5.85 8.95
CA ALA A 138 -11.70 4.93 7.97
C ALA A 138 -12.82 4.56 6.97
N ALA A 139 -12.89 5.29 5.85
CA ALA A 139 -13.97 5.16 4.87
C ALA A 139 -13.51 4.37 3.65
N ASP A 140 -14.17 3.24 3.36
CA ASP A 140 -13.83 2.37 2.23
C ASP A 140 -15.04 1.49 1.85
N SER A 141 -15.04 0.98 0.62
CA SER A 141 -16.00 -0.05 0.21
C SER A 141 -15.67 -1.41 0.83
N PHE A 142 -14.41 -1.64 1.18
CA PHE A 142 -13.85 -2.94 1.58
C PHE A 142 -14.02 -4.05 0.52
N ASP A 143 -14.35 -3.64 -0.71
CA ASP A 143 -14.55 -4.50 -1.88
C ASP A 143 -13.77 -3.98 -3.11
N GLY A 144 -12.81 -3.09 -2.87
CA GLY A 144 -11.94 -2.50 -3.89
C GLY A 144 -12.63 -1.40 -4.70
N VAL A 145 -12.06 -1.09 -5.88
CA VAL A 145 -12.54 0.00 -6.74
C VAL A 145 -13.71 -0.47 -7.59
N PRO A 146 -14.78 0.34 -7.79
CA PRO A 146 -15.87 -0.04 -8.69
C PRO A 146 -15.40 0.00 -10.14
N ALA A 147 -16.07 -0.76 -11.01
CA ALA A 147 -15.82 -0.66 -12.46
C ALA A 147 -16.17 0.76 -12.95
N PRO A 148 -15.44 1.30 -13.95
CA PRO A 148 -15.78 2.57 -14.56
C PRO A 148 -17.24 2.61 -15.02
N SER A 149 -17.95 3.70 -14.69
CA SER A 149 -19.35 3.91 -15.08
C SER A 149 -19.52 5.03 -16.12
N LEU A 150 -18.47 5.81 -16.35
CA LEU A 150 -18.46 6.94 -17.28
C LEU A 150 -17.49 6.67 -18.43
N PRO A 151 -17.80 7.10 -19.68
CA PRO A 151 -16.97 6.82 -20.85
C PRO A 151 -15.51 7.30 -20.70
N GLN A 152 -15.29 8.44 -20.05
CA GLN A 152 -13.94 9.01 -19.86
C GLN A 152 -13.05 8.19 -18.91
N ASP A 153 -13.63 7.30 -18.11
CA ASP A 153 -12.89 6.50 -17.12
C ASP A 153 -12.59 5.08 -17.62
N THR A 154 -13.02 4.73 -18.83
CA THR A 154 -12.94 3.35 -19.38
C THR A 154 -11.50 2.81 -19.41
N ASP A 155 -10.52 3.68 -19.67
CA ASP A 155 -9.10 3.29 -19.72
C ASP A 155 -8.44 3.14 -18.34
N PHE A 156 -9.17 3.45 -17.26
CA PHE A 156 -8.69 3.41 -15.87
C PHE A 156 -9.39 2.32 -15.04
N ASP A 157 -9.77 1.21 -15.66
CA ASP A 157 -10.34 0.06 -14.95
C ASP A 157 -9.30 -0.60 -14.03
N ILE A 158 -9.30 -0.18 -12.78
CA ILE A 158 -8.56 -0.78 -11.66
C ILE A 158 -9.50 -1.54 -10.71
N SER A 159 -10.67 -1.95 -11.21
CA SER A 159 -11.65 -2.68 -10.39
C SER A 159 -11.07 -3.99 -9.86
N LYS A 160 -11.73 -4.59 -8.87
CA LYS A 160 -11.31 -5.89 -8.30
C LYS A 160 -11.17 -7.01 -9.35
N SER A 161 -11.81 -6.89 -10.52
CA SER A 161 -11.64 -7.83 -11.63
C SER A 161 -10.26 -7.73 -12.30
N LYS A 162 -9.62 -6.56 -12.24
CA LYS A 162 -8.30 -6.26 -12.79
C LYS A 162 -7.22 -6.28 -11.71
N LEU A 163 -7.49 -5.65 -10.58
CA LEU A 163 -6.60 -5.52 -9.43
C LEU A 163 -7.30 -6.02 -8.14
N PRO A 164 -7.47 -7.35 -7.97
CA PRO A 164 -8.11 -7.92 -6.79
C PRO A 164 -7.39 -7.55 -5.47
N VAL A 165 -6.10 -7.22 -5.53
CA VAL A 165 -5.30 -6.79 -4.37
C VAL A 165 -5.84 -5.53 -3.69
N LEU A 166 -6.65 -4.71 -4.38
CA LEU A 166 -7.26 -3.51 -3.82
C LEU A 166 -8.53 -3.81 -3.01
N ALA A 167 -9.10 -5.01 -3.14
CA ALA A 167 -10.27 -5.43 -2.37
C ALA A 167 -9.83 -6.14 -1.07
N VAL A 168 -9.85 -5.39 0.04
CA VAL A 168 -9.47 -5.90 1.37
C VAL A 168 -10.70 -5.89 2.27
N PRO A 169 -11.18 -7.05 2.74
CA PRO A 169 -12.35 -7.11 3.63
C PRO A 169 -12.13 -6.35 4.94
N ILE A 170 -13.20 -5.75 5.48
CA ILE A 170 -13.14 -4.94 6.71
C ILE A 170 -12.58 -5.72 7.91
N GLU A 171 -12.83 -7.03 8.00
CA GLU A 171 -12.33 -7.86 9.09
C GLU A 171 -10.81 -8.00 9.06
N GLU A 172 -10.19 -8.06 7.87
CA GLU A 172 -8.72 -8.02 7.75
C GLU A 172 -8.17 -6.67 8.19
N VAL A 173 -8.84 -5.57 7.81
CA VAL A 173 -8.43 -4.22 8.24
C VAL A 173 -8.51 -4.09 9.76
N LYS A 174 -9.61 -4.51 10.38
CA LYS A 174 -9.78 -4.49 11.85
C LYS A 174 -8.71 -5.33 12.55
N GLU A 175 -8.37 -6.51 12.01
CA GLU A 175 -7.27 -7.33 12.55
C GLU A 175 -5.94 -6.57 12.51
N LEU A 176 -5.66 -5.86 11.42
CA LEU A 176 -4.45 -5.03 11.33
C LEU A 176 -4.43 -3.95 12.41
N PHE A 177 -5.52 -3.20 12.63
CA PHE A 177 -5.61 -2.25 13.76
C PHE A 177 -5.38 -2.92 15.12
N GLN A 178 -5.93 -4.12 15.34
CA GLN A 178 -5.73 -4.89 16.59
C GLN A 178 -4.27 -5.28 16.80
N ARG A 179 -3.54 -5.68 15.75
CA ARG A 179 -2.11 -6.02 15.84
C ARG A 179 -1.24 -4.87 16.34
N TYR A 180 -1.67 -3.62 16.13
CA TYR A 180 -1.01 -2.43 16.67
C TYR A 180 -1.55 -1.98 18.04
N GLY A 181 -2.60 -2.62 18.56
CA GLY A 181 -3.28 -2.18 19.78
C GLY A 181 -3.94 -0.80 19.60
N LEU A 182 -4.47 -0.53 18.40
CA LEU A 182 -5.06 0.75 17.98
C LEU A 182 -6.51 0.61 17.49
N LEU A 183 -7.14 -0.56 17.63
CA LEU A 183 -8.59 -0.70 17.43
C LEU A 183 -9.31 -0.28 18.73
N ASP A 184 -9.76 0.96 18.79
CA ASP A 184 -10.49 1.54 19.92
C ASP A 184 -11.62 2.48 19.46
N ASN A 185 -12.25 3.18 20.41
CA ASN A 185 -13.40 4.05 20.14
C ASN A 185 -13.05 5.31 19.32
N GLN A 186 -11.75 5.64 19.15
CA GLN A 186 -11.30 6.74 18.30
C GLN A 186 -11.06 6.31 16.85
N VAL A 187 -11.41 5.07 16.48
CA VAL A 187 -11.44 4.61 15.09
C VAL A 187 -12.87 4.23 14.72
N GLN A 188 -13.41 4.88 13.70
CA GLN A 188 -14.75 4.61 13.19
C GLN A 188 -14.68 4.23 11.71
N PHE A 189 -15.44 3.21 11.30
CA PHE A 189 -15.43 2.70 9.94
C PHE A 189 -16.69 3.14 9.20
N LEU A 190 -16.52 3.67 7.99
CA LEU A 190 -17.62 3.95 7.07
C LEU A 190 -17.53 2.93 5.93
N GLU A 191 -18.30 1.84 6.06
CA GLU A 191 -18.35 0.74 5.10
C GLU A 191 -19.37 1.03 4.00
N GLY A 192 -18.88 1.21 2.78
CA GLY A 192 -19.71 1.40 1.60
C GLY A 192 -19.06 2.31 0.55
N TRP A 193 -19.74 2.48 -0.57
CA TRP A 193 -19.29 3.42 -1.60
C TRP A 193 -19.41 4.85 -1.10
N PHE A 194 -18.44 5.70 -1.45
CA PHE A 194 -18.42 7.09 -0.98
C PHE A 194 -19.70 7.87 -1.28
N LYS A 195 -20.32 7.63 -2.45
CA LYS A 195 -21.60 8.26 -2.83
C LYS A 195 -22.77 7.88 -1.92
N ASP A 196 -22.65 6.79 -1.17
CA ASP A 196 -23.68 6.23 -0.30
C ASP A 196 -23.35 6.46 1.19
N THR A 197 -22.11 6.86 1.53
CA THR A 197 -21.63 6.99 2.92
C THR A 197 -21.15 8.39 3.31
N LEU A 198 -20.77 9.23 2.35
CA LEU A 198 -20.35 10.61 2.59
C LEU A 198 -21.54 11.55 2.34
N GLU A 199 -22.32 11.80 3.39
CA GLU A 199 -23.45 12.74 3.41
C GLU A 199 -23.09 14.09 4.05
#